data_AF-X0V5U4-F1
#
_entry.id   AF-X0V5U4-F1
#
_cell.length_a   1.000
_cell.length_b   1.000
_cell.length_c   1.000
_cell.angle_alpha   90.00
_cell.angle_beta   90.00
_cell.angle_gamma   90.00
#
_symmetry.space_group_name_H-M   'P 1'
#
loop_
_entity.id
_entity.type
_entity.pdbx_description
1 polymer ?
#
loop_
_entity_poly.entity_id
_entity_poly.type
_entity_poly.pdbx_seq_one_letter_code
_entity_poly.pdbx_strand_id
1 'polypeptide(L)' 'GIFAAGDIRSSSIRQVIAATGDGATAAIYAERFIR' A
#
# COMPACT_ATOMS: atom_id res chain seq x y z
N GLY A 1 -1.01 -11.40 3.74
CA GLY A 1 -2.38 -11.78 4.17
C GLY A 1 -3.38 -10.69 3.84
N ILE A 2 -3.28 -9.54 4.50
CA ILE A 2 -4.11 -8.35 4.23
C ILE A 2 -3.16 -7.15 4.21
N PHE A 3 -3.31 -6.28 3.21
CA PHE A 3 -2.48 -5.09 3.03
C PHE A 3 -3.38 -3.87 2.80
N ALA A 4 -2.98 -2.72 3.34
CA ALA A 4 -3.68 -1.45 3.18
C ALA A 4 -2.76 -0.44 2.49
N ALA A 5 -3.32 0.35 1.57
CA ALA A 5 -2.59 1.36 0.81
C ALA A 5 -3.40 2.66 0.72
N GLY A 6 -2.71 3.79 0.69
CA GLY A 6 -3.33 5.10 0.58
C GLY A 6 -4.06 5.54 1.85
N ASP A 7 -5.09 6.36 1.67
CA ASP A 7 -5.67 7.21 2.73
C ASP A 7 -6.40 6.49 3.87
N ILE A 8 -6.63 5.19 3.70
CA ILE A 8 -7.18 4.34 4.76
C ILE A 8 -6.13 4.01 5.84
N ARG A 9 -4.83 4.17 5.55
CA ARG A 9 -3.76 4.01 6.54
C ARG A 9 -3.78 5.15 7.55
N SER A 10 -3.57 4.81 8.83
CA SER A 10 -3.51 5.78 9.94
C SER A 10 -2.47 6.89 9.77
N SER A 11 -1.42 6.63 8.99
CA SER A 11 -0.30 7.56 8.75
C SER A 11 -0.24 8.04 7.30
N SER A 12 -1.35 8.04 6.57
CA SER A 12 -1.39 8.63 5.23
C SER A 12 -1.27 10.15 5.29
N ILE A 13 -0.42 10.71 4.42
CA ILE A 13 -0.31 12.16 4.18
C ILE A 13 -1.35 12.69 3.17
N ARG A 14 -2.23 11.82 2.65
CA ARG A 14 -3.34 12.18 1.73
C ARG A 14 -2.88 12.86 0.45
N GLN A 15 -1.82 12.33 -0.15
CA GLN A 15 -1.33 12.76 -1.46
C GLN A 15 -1.46 11.62 -2.47
N VAL A 16 -1.91 11.97 -3.69
CA VAL A 16 -2.08 11.01 -4.78
C VAL A 16 -0.80 10.21 -5.02
N ILE A 17 0.35 10.88 -5.09
CA ILE A 17 1.64 10.20 -5.33
C ILE A 17 2.03 9.26 -4.18
N ALA A 18 1.68 9.60 -2.93
CA ALA A 18 1.95 8.75 -1.78
C ALA A 18 1.05 7.51 -1.78
N ALA A 19 -0.25 7.66 -2.09
CA ALA A 19 -1.16 6.54 -2.21
C ALA A 19 -0.75 5.56 -3.33
N THR A 20 -0.25 6.08 -4.46
CA THR A 20 0.30 5.25 -5.53
C THR A 20 1.53 4.46 -5.08
N GLY A 21 2.46 5.10 -4.35
CA GLY A 21 3.63 4.44 -3.78
C GLY A 21 3.27 3.35 -2.76
N ASP A 22 2.30 3.62 -1.89
CA ASP A 22 1.74 2.63 -0.97
C ASP A 22 1.15 1.43 -1.73
N GLY A 23 0.41 1.69 -2.82
CA GLY A 23 -0.19 0.64 -3.66
C GLY A 23 0.85 -0.26 -4.34
N ALA A 24 1.91 0.34 -4.90
CA ALA A 24 3.02 -0.42 -5.48
C ALA A 24 3.71 -1.30 -4.44
N THR A 25 3.95 -0.75 -3.26
CA THR A 25 4.55 -1.46 -2.12
C THR A 25 3.66 -2.63 -1.68
N ALA A 26 2.36 -2.39 -1.49
CA ALA A 26 1.40 -3.41 -1.11
C ALA A 26 1.32 -4.55 -2.13
N ALA A 27 1.36 -4.24 -3.44
CA ALA A 27 1.36 -5.24 -4.50
C ALA A 27 2.60 -6.16 -4.46
N ILE A 28 3.80 -5.59 -4.27
CA ILE A 28 5.04 -6.37 -4.15
C ILE A 28 4.99 -7.28 -2.92
N TYR A 29 4.51 -6.79 -1.78
CA TYR A 29 4.38 -7.62 -0.58
C TYR A 29 3.30 -8.68 -0.69
N ALA A 30 2.20 -8.41 -1.40
CA ALA A 30 1.16 -9.39 -1.66
C ALA A 30 1.68 -10.54 -2.53
N GLU A 31 2.46 -10.23 -3.57
CA GLU A 31 3.13 -11.23 -4.41
C GLU A 31 4.05 -12.13 -3.58
N ARG A 32 4.93 -11.54 -2.77
CA ARG A 32 5.84 -12.26 -1.87
C ARG A 32 5.13 -13.07 -0.78
N PHE A 33 3.90 -12.72 -0.43
CA PHE A 33 3.15 -13.45 0.60
C PHE A 33 2.52 -14.74 0.06
N ILE A 34 2.15 -14.73 -1.23
CA ILE A 34 1.53 -15.89 -1.89
C ILE A 34 2.60 -16.87 -2.39
N ARG A 35 3.81 -16.36 -2.66
CA ARG A 35 4.95 -17.11 -3.18
C ARG A 35 5.78 -17.73 -2.05
#